data_AF-A0A7S1S2E6-F1
#
_entry.id   AF-A0A7S1S2E6-F1
#
_cell.length_a   1.000
_cell.length_b   1.000
_cell.length_c   1.000
_cell.angle_alpha   90.00
_cell.angle_beta   90.00
_cell.angle_gamma   90.00
#
_symmetry.space_group_name_H-M   'P 1'
#
loop_
_entity.id
_entity.type
_entity.pdbx_description
1 polymer ?
#
loop_
_entity_poly.entity_id
_entity_poly.type
_entity_poly.pdbx_seq_one_letter_code
_entity_poly.pdbx_strand_id
1 'polypeptide(L)'
;RHRFGCRVVCRLIEHSVIASAELAQLLGEILAEAEDLCRHSFGHYVMQAVLEHQPEYRGRIAQALCTDARSNACNRCASHVVESVLAHCSNVELRELIWQLLGSGMEGVVALAQNQYGCFVLKALTKVPGRASEEALFHLTHAAAHLGRTKYGSRLLHDLGFGAAPAA
;
A
#
# COMPACT_ATOMS: atom_id res chain seq x y z
N ARG A 1 -12.68 -15.26 7.42
CA ARG A 1 -13.04 -14.58 6.15
C ARG A 1 -14.56 -14.27 6.08
N HIS A 2 -15.10 -13.34 6.89
CA HIS A 2 -16.55 -13.10 6.98
C HIS A 2 -16.87 -11.61 7.24
N ARG A 3 -17.98 -11.09 6.67
CA ARG A 3 -18.34 -9.65 6.72
C ARG A 3 -18.50 -9.07 8.13
N PHE A 4 -18.97 -9.87 9.07
CA PHE A 4 -19.11 -9.46 10.47
C PHE A 4 -17.93 -9.93 11.31
N GLY A 5 -17.36 -11.10 10.97
CA GLY A 5 -16.21 -11.65 11.69
C GLY A 5 -14.97 -10.77 11.60
N CYS A 6 -14.71 -10.13 10.44
CA CYS A 6 -13.59 -9.21 10.33
C CYS A 6 -13.72 -8.02 11.30
N ARG A 7 -14.94 -7.51 11.54
CA ARG A 7 -15.16 -6.40 12.46
C ARG A 7 -14.85 -6.76 13.90
N VAL A 8 -15.22 -7.97 14.32
CA VAL A 8 -14.88 -8.47 15.67
C VAL A 8 -13.35 -8.56 15.81
N VAL A 9 -12.68 -9.15 14.83
CA VAL A 9 -11.20 -9.29 14.87
C VAL A 9 -10.51 -7.92 14.86
N CYS A 10 -10.93 -6.98 14.00
CA CYS A 10 -10.40 -5.61 14.02
C CYS A 10 -10.55 -4.98 15.40
N ARG A 11 -11.73 -5.09 16.03
CA ARG A 11 -11.97 -4.52 17.37
C ARG A 11 -11.12 -5.16 18.46
N LEU A 12 -10.87 -6.47 18.37
CA LEU A 12 -9.95 -7.14 19.28
C LEU A 12 -8.53 -6.57 19.15
N ILE A 13 -8.06 -6.38 17.91
CA ILE A 13 -6.73 -5.82 17.61
C ILE A 13 -6.60 -4.34 18.04
N GLU A 14 -7.66 -3.54 17.84
CA GLU A 14 -7.69 -2.11 18.18
C GLU A 14 -7.61 -1.86 19.70
N HIS A 15 -8.21 -2.75 20.51
CA HIS A 15 -8.37 -2.55 21.95
C HIS A 15 -7.44 -3.39 22.83
N SER A 16 -6.60 -4.24 22.23
CA SER A 16 -5.57 -4.98 22.94
C SER A 16 -4.35 -4.09 23.22
N VAL A 17 -4.25 -3.61 24.46
CA VAL A 17 -3.13 -2.74 24.93
C VAL A 17 -1.82 -3.52 25.05
N ILE A 18 -1.90 -4.83 25.30
CA ILE A 18 -0.79 -5.78 25.35
C ILE A 18 -1.26 -7.02 24.59
N ALA A 19 -0.47 -7.53 23.65
CA ALA A 19 -0.76 -8.79 23.00
C ALA A 19 -0.74 -9.92 24.05
N SER A 20 -1.93 -10.32 24.51
CA SER A 20 -2.07 -11.51 25.32
C SER A 20 -1.57 -12.72 24.52
N ALA A 21 -1.19 -13.81 25.19
CA ALA A 21 -0.72 -15.01 24.50
C ALA A 21 -1.76 -15.51 23.48
N GLU A 22 -3.05 -15.37 23.80
CA GLU A 22 -4.17 -15.73 22.93
C GLU A 22 -4.25 -14.83 21.69
N LEU A 23 -4.06 -13.51 21.85
CA LEU A 23 -4.05 -12.61 20.70
C LEU A 23 -2.83 -12.86 19.81
N ALA A 24 -1.65 -13.09 20.40
CA ALA A 24 -0.45 -13.42 19.65
C ALA A 24 -0.63 -14.72 18.85
N GLN A 25 -1.26 -15.74 19.44
CA GLN A 25 -1.60 -16.97 18.73
C GLN A 25 -2.58 -16.72 17.57
N LEU A 26 -3.67 -15.98 17.82
CA LEU A 26 -4.65 -15.63 16.79
C LEU A 26 -4.00 -14.84 15.65
N LEU A 27 -3.15 -13.86 15.95
CA LEU A 27 -2.41 -13.09 14.96
C LEU A 27 -1.42 -13.98 14.20
N GLY A 28 -0.80 -14.95 14.87
CA GLY A 28 0.04 -15.96 14.24
C GLY A 28 -0.70 -16.73 13.15
N GLU A 29 -1.90 -17.22 13.45
CA GLU A 29 -2.78 -17.94 12.51
C GLU A 29 -3.26 -17.03 11.38
N ILE A 30 -3.70 -15.81 11.68
CA ILE A 30 -4.13 -14.83 10.69
C ILE A 30 -3.00 -14.49 9.71
N LEU A 31 -1.79 -14.26 10.23
CA LEU A 31 -0.64 -13.85 9.41
C LEU A 31 -0.03 -15.00 8.61
N ALA A 32 -0.37 -16.26 8.92
CA ALA A 32 -0.03 -17.39 8.06
C ALA A 32 -0.77 -17.32 6.71
N GLU A 33 -1.93 -16.64 6.67
CA GLU A 33 -2.72 -16.41 5.45
C GLU A 33 -2.63 -14.96 4.93
N ALA A 34 -1.61 -14.19 5.34
CA ALA A 34 -1.54 -12.76 5.05
C ALA A 34 -1.63 -12.43 3.55
N GLU A 35 -0.98 -13.23 2.69
CA GLU A 35 -0.97 -13.04 1.23
C GLU A 35 -2.38 -13.06 0.62
N ASP A 36 -3.20 -14.02 1.03
CA ASP A 36 -4.60 -14.15 0.60
C ASP A 36 -5.47 -13.06 1.23
N LEU A 37 -5.28 -12.81 2.53
CA LEU A 37 -6.11 -11.90 3.30
C LEU A 37 -5.95 -10.45 2.82
N CYS A 38 -4.76 -10.05 2.35
CA CYS A 38 -4.54 -8.74 1.74
C CYS A 38 -5.47 -8.49 0.54
N ARG A 39 -5.73 -9.51 -0.28
CA ARG A 39 -6.60 -9.41 -1.47
C ARG A 39 -8.08 -9.65 -1.15
N HIS A 40 -8.38 -10.15 0.04
CA HIS A 40 -9.72 -10.54 0.41
C HIS A 40 -10.63 -9.35 0.76
N SER A 41 -11.89 -9.37 0.31
CA SER A 41 -12.87 -8.28 0.46
C SER A 41 -13.18 -7.86 1.90
N PHE A 42 -12.86 -8.72 2.87
CA PHE A 42 -12.97 -8.42 4.31
C PHE A 42 -11.64 -8.57 5.05
N GLY A 43 -10.66 -9.26 4.45
CA GLY A 43 -9.39 -9.59 5.10
C GLY A 43 -8.46 -8.40 5.17
N HIS A 44 -8.47 -7.55 4.13
CA HIS A 44 -7.63 -6.36 4.07
C HIS A 44 -7.85 -5.41 5.25
N TYR A 45 -9.09 -5.27 5.75
CA TYR A 45 -9.38 -4.49 6.96
C TYR A 45 -8.67 -5.05 8.21
N VAL A 46 -8.56 -6.38 8.32
CA VAL A 46 -7.82 -7.01 9.43
C VAL A 46 -6.33 -6.73 9.27
N MET A 47 -5.79 -6.84 8.05
CA MET A 47 -4.37 -6.51 7.79
C MET A 47 -4.06 -5.05 8.15
N GLN A 48 -4.93 -4.10 7.78
CA GLN A 48 -4.77 -2.69 8.14
C GLN A 48 -4.82 -2.49 9.66
N ALA A 49 -5.75 -3.14 10.36
CA ALA A 49 -5.81 -3.07 11.82
C ALA A 49 -4.52 -3.60 12.48
N VAL A 50 -3.94 -4.69 11.97
CA VAL A 50 -2.63 -5.18 12.44
C VAL A 50 -1.53 -4.16 12.18
N LEU A 51 -1.48 -3.56 10.99
CA LEU A 51 -0.47 -2.54 10.65
C LEU A 51 -0.57 -1.31 11.55
N GLU A 52 -1.78 -0.87 11.86
CA GLU A 52 -2.03 0.32 12.68
C GLU A 52 -1.70 0.06 14.16
N HIS A 53 -2.10 -1.09 14.70
CA HIS A 53 -2.11 -1.32 16.15
C HIS A 53 -1.08 -2.33 16.66
N GLN A 54 -0.43 -3.12 15.80
CA GLN A 54 0.49 -4.18 16.21
C GLN A 54 1.84 -4.06 15.46
N PRO A 55 2.71 -3.12 15.87
CA PRO A 55 3.96 -2.81 15.18
C PRO A 55 4.88 -4.01 14.94
N GLU A 56 4.88 -4.98 15.86
CA GLU A 56 5.72 -6.17 15.81
C GLU A 56 5.42 -7.11 14.64
N TYR A 57 4.23 -7.00 14.02
CA TYR A 57 3.83 -7.83 12.89
C TYR A 57 3.90 -7.11 11.53
N ARG A 58 4.26 -5.82 11.50
CA ARG A 58 4.30 -5.01 10.27
C ARG A 58 5.16 -5.62 9.18
N GLY A 59 6.40 -5.98 9.52
CA GLY A 59 7.33 -6.61 8.58
C GLY A 59 6.80 -7.90 7.93
N ARG A 60 5.98 -8.70 8.64
CA ARG A 60 5.37 -9.92 8.07
C ARG A 60 4.36 -9.60 6.98
N ILE A 61 3.55 -8.56 7.17
CA ILE A 61 2.58 -8.12 6.16
C ILE A 61 3.30 -7.48 4.97
N ALA A 62 4.33 -6.65 5.22
CA ALA A 62 5.14 -6.08 4.15
C ALA A 62 5.77 -7.19 3.29
N GLN A 63 6.33 -8.23 3.92
CA GLN A 63 6.90 -9.38 3.22
C GLN A 63 5.85 -10.17 2.43
N ALA A 64 4.65 -10.37 2.97
CA ALA A 64 3.56 -11.05 2.27
C ALA A 64 3.14 -10.31 0.98
N LEU A 65 3.22 -8.98 0.97
CA LEU A 65 2.93 -8.17 -0.21
C LEU A 65 4.02 -8.26 -1.29
N CYS A 66 5.26 -8.58 -0.93
CA CYS A 66 6.40 -8.75 -1.87
C CYS A 66 6.32 -10.01 -2.75
N THR A 67 5.35 -10.90 -2.53
CA THR A 67 5.11 -12.06 -3.41
C THR A 67 4.67 -11.63 -4.81
N ASP A 68 3.86 -10.56 -4.87
CA ASP A 68 3.41 -9.94 -6.12
C ASP A 68 3.01 -8.48 -5.84
N ALA A 69 4.02 -7.65 -5.55
CA ALA A 69 3.83 -6.27 -5.11
C ALA A 69 3.03 -5.43 -6.13
N ARG A 70 3.31 -5.61 -7.43
CA ARG A 70 2.65 -4.86 -8.49
C ARG A 70 1.18 -5.24 -8.64
N SER A 71 0.85 -6.53 -8.65
CA SER A 71 -0.56 -6.91 -8.69
C SER A 71 -1.29 -6.50 -7.42
N ASN A 72 -0.63 -6.56 -6.25
CA ASN A 72 -1.19 -6.08 -5.00
C ASN A 72 -1.51 -4.58 -5.03
N ALA A 73 -0.60 -3.75 -5.53
CA ALA A 73 -0.83 -2.31 -5.67
C ALA A 73 -1.96 -1.97 -6.64
N CYS A 74 -2.19 -2.82 -7.64
CA CYS A 74 -3.26 -2.68 -8.64
C CYS A 74 -4.54 -3.44 -8.29
N ASN A 75 -4.66 -4.00 -7.08
CA ASN A 75 -5.84 -4.74 -6.63
C ASN A 75 -6.71 -3.88 -5.72
N ARG A 76 -8.03 -3.96 -5.91
CA ARG A 76 -9.03 -3.18 -5.14
C ARG A 76 -8.87 -3.22 -3.62
N CYS A 77 -8.51 -4.38 -3.07
CA CYS A 77 -8.40 -4.58 -1.62
C CYS A 77 -6.95 -4.47 -1.16
N ALA A 78 -6.03 -5.13 -1.87
CA ALA A 78 -4.63 -5.15 -1.45
C ALA A 78 -3.96 -3.78 -1.58
N SER A 79 -4.41 -2.90 -2.49
CA SER A 79 -3.87 -1.54 -2.61
C SER A 79 -3.97 -0.76 -1.29
N HIS A 80 -5.06 -0.95 -0.54
CA HIS A 80 -5.24 -0.31 0.77
C HIS A 80 -4.25 -0.85 1.82
N VAL A 81 -3.90 -2.13 1.74
CA VAL A 81 -2.87 -2.71 2.61
C VAL A 81 -1.49 -2.20 2.20
N VAL A 82 -1.22 -2.06 0.89
CA VAL A 82 0.01 -1.46 0.36
C VAL A 82 0.15 0.00 0.83
N GLU A 83 -0.91 0.80 0.74
CA GLU A 83 -0.93 2.17 1.27
C GLU A 83 -0.64 2.20 2.79
N SER A 84 -1.23 1.27 3.53
CA SER A 84 -1.06 1.17 4.99
C SER A 84 0.37 0.76 5.38
N VAL A 85 1.00 -0.21 4.69
CA VAL A 85 2.41 -0.54 4.96
C VAL A 85 3.31 0.66 4.68
N LEU A 86 3.08 1.39 3.59
CA LEU A 86 3.85 2.60 3.25
C LEU A 86 3.72 3.69 4.34
N ALA A 87 2.59 3.75 5.04
CA ALA A 87 2.35 4.72 6.10
C ALA A 87 2.96 4.32 7.47
N HIS A 88 3.08 3.02 7.76
CA HIS A 88 3.37 2.53 9.12
C HIS A 88 4.68 1.74 9.27
N CYS A 89 5.22 1.20 8.18
CA CYS A 89 6.45 0.41 8.22
C CYS A 89 7.69 1.30 8.14
N SER A 90 8.80 0.80 8.68
CA SER A 90 10.11 1.43 8.55
C SER A 90 10.65 1.35 7.13
N ASN A 91 11.57 2.24 6.78
CA ASN A 91 12.28 2.20 5.48
C ASN A 91 13.01 0.86 5.24
N VAL A 92 13.42 0.16 6.30
CA VAL A 92 14.06 -1.16 6.19
C VAL A 92 13.05 -2.21 5.73
N GLU A 93 11.86 -2.24 6.33
CA GLU A 93 10.79 -3.17 5.97
C GLU A 93 10.21 -2.88 4.58
N LEU A 94 10.16 -1.61 4.18
CA LEU A 94 9.61 -1.18 2.89
C LEU A 94 10.57 -1.36 1.71
N ARG A 95 11.87 -1.55 1.95
CA ARG A 95 12.90 -1.50 0.91
C ARG A 95 12.58 -2.43 -0.28
N GLU A 96 12.28 -3.69 0.00
CA GLU A 96 11.99 -4.68 -1.04
C GLU A 96 10.68 -4.35 -1.77
N LEU A 97 9.63 -4.01 -1.01
CA LEU A 97 8.33 -3.68 -1.57
C LEU A 97 8.42 -2.48 -2.53
N ILE A 98 9.08 -1.39 -2.11
CA ILE A 98 9.26 -0.19 -2.92
C ILE A 98 10.06 -0.50 -4.18
N TRP A 99 11.12 -1.30 -4.07
CA TRP A 99 11.93 -1.71 -5.23
C TRP A 99 11.07 -2.46 -6.26
N GLN A 100 10.20 -3.38 -5.82
CA GLN A 100 9.29 -4.09 -6.72
C GLN A 100 8.20 -3.20 -7.30
N LEU A 101 7.69 -2.23 -6.52
CA LEU A 101 6.67 -1.27 -6.99
C LEU A 101 7.22 -0.36 -8.09
N LEU A 102 8.40 0.23 -7.88
CA LEU A 102 9.03 1.15 -8.84
C LEU A 102 9.64 0.40 -10.03
N GLY A 103 10.13 -0.83 -9.85
CA GLY A 103 10.58 -1.70 -10.94
C GLY A 103 11.66 -1.07 -11.81
N SER A 104 11.40 -0.98 -13.12
CA SER A 104 12.24 -0.33 -14.14
C SER A 104 12.26 1.21 -14.04
N GLY A 105 11.91 1.78 -12.88
CA GLY A 105 11.86 3.22 -12.63
C GLY A 105 10.61 3.85 -13.27
N MET A 106 10.80 4.61 -14.34
CA MET A 106 9.73 5.41 -14.95
C MET A 106 8.54 4.57 -15.44
N GLU A 107 8.79 3.42 -16.05
CA GLU A 107 7.74 2.55 -16.58
C GLU A 107 6.83 2.02 -15.47
N GLY A 108 7.41 1.56 -14.35
CA GLY A 108 6.66 1.10 -13.18
C GLY A 108 5.82 2.21 -12.55
N VAL A 109 6.41 3.41 -12.42
CA VAL A 109 5.70 4.60 -11.93
C VAL A 109 4.51 4.97 -12.84
N VAL A 110 4.71 4.99 -14.17
CA VAL A 110 3.64 5.30 -15.13
C VAL A 110 2.54 4.25 -15.08
N ALA A 111 2.89 2.96 -15.02
CA ALA A 111 1.92 1.87 -14.93
C ALA A 111 1.04 1.99 -13.67
N LEU A 112 1.63 2.29 -12.51
CA LEU A 112 0.88 2.52 -11.28
C LEU A 112 0.02 3.79 -11.36
N ALA A 113 0.57 4.90 -11.87
CA ALA A 113 -0.14 6.17 -11.99
C ALA A 113 -1.40 6.08 -12.89
N GLN A 114 -1.36 5.22 -13.90
CA GLN A 114 -2.48 4.98 -14.82
C GLN A 114 -3.51 3.98 -14.30
N ASN A 115 -3.20 3.25 -13.22
CA ASN A 115 -4.09 2.26 -12.65
C ASN A 115 -5.07 2.90 -11.64
N GLN A 116 -6.31 2.42 -11.63
CA GLN A 116 -7.38 2.95 -10.75
C GLN A 116 -7.13 2.80 -9.25
N TYR A 117 -6.29 1.86 -8.84
CA TYR A 117 -5.89 1.62 -7.45
C TYR A 117 -4.42 1.98 -7.23
N GLY A 118 -3.56 1.65 -8.20
CA GLY A 118 -2.13 1.94 -8.15
C GLY A 118 -1.80 3.42 -8.00
N CYS A 119 -2.65 4.34 -8.51
CA CYS A 119 -2.42 5.77 -8.35
C CYS A 119 -2.47 6.22 -6.88
N PHE A 120 -3.27 5.56 -6.04
CA PHE A 120 -3.34 5.84 -4.60
C PHE A 120 -2.10 5.31 -3.88
N VAL A 121 -1.64 4.11 -4.24
CA VAL A 121 -0.38 3.55 -3.75
C VAL A 121 0.80 4.48 -4.07
N LEU A 122 0.87 4.97 -5.32
CA LEU A 122 1.93 5.88 -5.72
C LEU A 122 1.86 7.21 -4.95
N LYS A 123 0.67 7.75 -4.72
CA LYS A 123 0.45 8.93 -3.87
C LYS A 123 0.85 8.69 -2.41
N ALA A 124 0.68 7.48 -1.88
CA ALA A 124 1.15 7.12 -0.55
C ALA A 124 2.69 7.03 -0.54
N LEU A 125 3.28 6.44 -1.58
CA LEU A 125 4.74 6.32 -1.74
C LEU A 125 5.43 7.69 -1.77
N THR A 126 4.83 8.71 -2.41
CA THR A 126 5.40 10.07 -2.40
C THR A 126 5.41 10.73 -1.01
N LYS A 127 4.74 10.15 -0.02
CA LYS A 127 4.76 10.62 1.38
C LYS A 127 5.78 9.88 2.24
N VAL A 128 6.37 8.80 1.75
CA VAL A 128 7.40 8.05 2.47
C VAL A 128 8.69 8.88 2.53
N PRO A 129 9.27 9.12 3.72
CA PRO A 129 10.50 9.90 3.82
C PRO A 129 11.69 9.20 3.17
N GLY A 130 12.35 9.89 2.24
CA GLY A 130 13.63 9.47 1.65
C GLY A 130 13.61 9.31 0.13
N ARG A 131 14.66 8.68 -0.39
CA ARG A 131 14.95 8.59 -1.83
C ARG A 131 13.84 7.99 -2.67
N ALA A 132 13.06 7.06 -2.12
CA ALA A 132 11.96 6.42 -2.82
C ALA A 132 10.89 7.44 -3.27
N SER A 133 10.54 8.40 -2.39
CA SER A 133 9.61 9.46 -2.73
C SER A 133 10.20 10.41 -3.78
N GLU A 134 11.46 10.79 -3.62
CA GLU A 134 12.19 11.64 -4.58
C GLU A 134 12.22 11.01 -5.97
N GLU A 135 12.50 9.72 -6.07
CA GLU A 135 12.52 8.95 -7.32
C GLU A 135 11.13 8.87 -7.97
N ALA A 136 10.09 8.58 -7.19
CA ALA A 136 8.71 8.56 -7.70
C ALA A 136 8.27 9.93 -8.20
N LEU A 137 8.56 11.01 -7.46
CA LEU A 137 8.26 12.38 -7.87
C LEU A 137 9.03 12.79 -9.12
N PHE A 138 10.31 12.42 -9.23
CA PHE A 138 11.12 12.64 -10.42
C PHE A 138 10.48 12.00 -11.65
N HIS A 139 10.12 10.71 -11.57
CA HIS A 139 9.47 10.02 -12.68
C HIS A 139 8.09 10.57 -13.02
N LEU A 140 7.28 10.94 -12.01
CA LEU A 140 5.98 11.60 -12.21
C LEU A 140 6.14 12.93 -12.94
N THR A 141 7.15 13.73 -12.59
CA THR A 141 7.45 15.01 -13.24
C THR A 141 7.78 14.79 -14.72
N HIS A 142 8.66 13.84 -15.02
CA HIS A 142 9.07 13.54 -16.40
C HIS A 142 7.96 12.89 -17.24
N ALA A 143 7.02 12.19 -16.60
CA ALA A 143 5.87 11.60 -17.28
C ALA A 143 4.61 12.49 -17.28
N ALA A 144 4.67 13.71 -16.71
CA ALA A 144 3.49 14.52 -16.44
C ALA A 144 2.65 14.83 -17.69
N ALA A 145 3.31 15.16 -18.81
CA ALA A 145 2.63 15.46 -20.08
C ALA A 145 1.83 14.25 -20.62
N HIS A 146 2.35 13.04 -20.42
CA HIS A 146 1.67 11.81 -20.82
C HIS A 146 0.56 11.43 -19.83
N LEU A 147 0.87 11.44 -18.53
CA LEU A 147 -0.06 11.10 -17.46
C LEU A 147 -1.26 12.04 -17.38
N GLY A 148 -1.07 13.33 -17.70
CA GLY A 148 -2.13 14.34 -17.77
C GLY A 148 -3.24 14.01 -18.78
N ARG A 149 -2.99 13.12 -19.75
CA ARG A 149 -3.99 12.66 -20.74
C ARG A 149 -4.79 11.45 -20.27
N THR A 150 -4.44 10.88 -19.12
CA THR A 150 -5.08 9.67 -18.58
C THR A 150 -6.00 10.04 -17.42
N LYS A 151 -7.10 9.31 -17.24
CA LYS A 151 -8.09 9.59 -16.19
C LYS A 151 -7.48 9.59 -14.77
N TYR A 152 -6.65 8.59 -14.47
CA TYR A 152 -6.09 8.40 -13.13
C TYR A 152 -4.81 9.22 -12.93
N GLY A 153 -3.95 9.29 -13.96
CA GLY A 153 -2.73 10.08 -13.92
C GLY A 153 -2.99 11.58 -13.79
N SER A 154 -3.97 12.14 -14.51
CA SER A 154 -4.30 13.56 -14.41
C SER A 154 -4.81 13.94 -13.01
N ARG A 155 -5.65 13.10 -12.41
CA ARG A 155 -6.11 13.26 -11.03
C ARG A 155 -4.95 13.17 -10.04
N LEU A 156 -4.06 12.19 -10.20
CA LEU A 156 -2.89 12.04 -9.33
C LEU A 156 -1.98 13.27 -9.39
N LEU A 157 -1.68 13.76 -10.60
CA LEU A 157 -0.85 14.95 -10.80
C LEU A 157 -1.48 16.18 -10.13
N HIS A 158 -2.78 16.39 -10.34
CA HIS A 158 -3.52 17.47 -9.68
C HIS A 158 -3.46 17.36 -8.15
N ASP A 159 -3.70 16.16 -7.60
CA ASP A 159 -3.66 15.88 -6.16
C ASP A 159 -2.26 16.11 -5.54
N LEU A 160 -1.21 15.99 -6.35
CA LEU A 160 0.19 16.22 -5.95
C LEU A 160 0.65 17.66 -6.22
N GLY A 161 -0.21 18.53 -6.77
CA GLY A 161 0.12 19.92 -7.05
C GLY A 161 0.94 20.15 -8.32
N PHE A 162 1.04 19.15 -9.20
CA PHE A 162 1.52 19.36 -10.56
C PHE A 162 0.44 20.15 -11.30
N GLY A 163 0.62 21.48 -11.39
CA GLY A 163 -0.33 22.37 -12.06
C GLY A 163 -0.72 21.84 -13.43
N ALA A 164 -1.97 22.09 -13.84
CA ALA A 164 -2.48 21.69 -15.14
C ALA A 164 -1.46 22.07 -16.23
N ALA A 165 -0.92 21.07 -16.94
CA ALA A 165 -0.19 21.34 -18.16
C ALA A 165 -1.10 22.21 -19.04
N PRO A 166 -0.61 23.34 -19.59
CA PRO A 166 -1.42 24.16 -20.47
C PRO A 166 -1.94 23.27 -21.59
N ALA A 167 -3.27 23.27 -21.78
CA ALA A 167 -3.87 22.63 -22.93
C ALA A 167 -3.18 23.20 -24.17
N ALA A 168 -2.56 22.32 -24.95
CA ALA A 168 -1.94 22.66 -26.22
C ALA A 168 -2.99 23.21 -27.20
#